data_AF-A0A6B3HQN3-F1
#
_entry.id   AF-A0A6B3HQN3-F1
#
_cell.length_a   1.000
_cell.length_b   1.000
_cell.length_c   1.000
_cell.angle_alpha   90.00
_cell.angle_beta   90.00
_cell.angle_gamma   90.00
#
_symmetry.space_group_name_H-M   'P 1'
#
loop_
_entity.id
_entity.type
_entity.pdbx_description
1 polymer ?
#
loop_
_entity_poly.entity_id
_entity_poly.type
_entity_poly.pdbx_seq_one_letter_code
_entity_poly.pdbx_strand_id
1 'polypeptide(L)'
;TLPLDAPISVKEAVMPWSRFRDIHGRGVDTVLGPEMRSTGEVMGIDSVFGTAYAKSQAGAYGPLPTSGRAFISVANRDKRSMIFPARELVAH
;
A
#
# COMPACT_ATOMS: atom_id res chain seq x y z
N THR A 1 22.73 7.93 -17.70
CA THR A 1 21.72 8.35 -16.71
C THR A 1 20.39 8.52 -17.42
N LEU A 2 19.27 8.39 -16.71
CA LEU A 2 17.95 8.64 -17.32
C LEU A 2 17.75 10.14 -17.58
N PRO A 3 16.97 10.52 -18.62
CA PRO A 3 16.54 11.90 -18.84
C PRO A 3 15.80 12.49 -17.63
N LEU A 4 15.84 13.81 -17.46
CA LEU A 4 15.16 14.51 -16.34
C LEU A 4 13.62 14.43 -16.45
N ASP A 5 13.10 14.23 -17.66
CA ASP A 5 11.70 14.04 -17.98
C ASP A 5 11.27 12.57 -18.00
N ALA A 6 12.17 11.64 -17.62
CA ALA A 6 11.81 10.24 -17.49
C ALA A 6 10.69 10.06 -16.44
N PRO A 7 9.67 9.24 -16.73
CA PRO A 7 8.59 9.01 -15.80
C PRO A 7 9.08 8.24 -14.56
N ILE A 8 8.35 8.42 -13.48
CA ILE A 8 8.53 7.68 -12.23
C ILE A 8 7.77 6.36 -12.35
N SER A 9 8.48 5.26 -12.12
CA SER A 9 7.93 3.90 -12.10
C SER A 9 7.92 3.34 -10.68
N VAL A 10 6.74 3.01 -10.17
CA VAL A 10 6.52 2.42 -8.85
C VAL A 10 6.09 0.97 -9.01
N LYS A 11 6.83 0.05 -8.38
CA LYS A 11 6.46 -1.37 -8.29
C LYS A 11 5.77 -1.65 -6.96
N GLU A 12 4.61 -2.30 -7.02
CA GLU A 12 3.85 -2.74 -5.84
C GLU A 12 3.70 -4.27 -5.86
N ALA A 13 3.70 -4.90 -4.70
CA ALA A 13 3.59 -6.34 -4.56
C ALA A 13 2.12 -6.78 -4.38
N VAL A 14 1.74 -7.92 -4.95
CA VAL A 14 0.41 -8.53 -4.80
C VAL A 14 0.51 -9.72 -3.84
N MET A 15 -0.30 -9.69 -2.80
CA MET A 15 -0.26 -10.66 -1.70
C MET A 15 -1.44 -11.64 -1.74
N PRO A 16 -1.23 -12.94 -1.47
CA PRO A 16 -2.25 -13.97 -1.60
C PRO A 16 -3.11 -14.17 -0.34
N TRP A 17 -3.34 -13.11 0.46
CA TRP A 17 -3.95 -13.22 1.80
C TRP A 17 -5.32 -13.93 1.83
N SER A 18 -6.15 -13.73 0.80
CA SER A 18 -7.48 -14.33 0.72
C SER A 18 -7.48 -15.81 0.32
N ARG A 19 -6.33 -16.35 -0.09
CA ARG A 19 -6.22 -17.71 -0.65
C ARG A 19 -5.91 -18.77 0.40
N PHE A 20 -5.20 -18.42 1.47
CA PHE A 20 -4.65 -19.38 2.43
C PHE A 20 -5.35 -19.31 3.77
N ARG A 21 -5.60 -20.48 4.35
CA ARG A 21 -6.15 -20.65 5.69
C ARG A 21 -5.21 -21.51 6.53
N ASP A 22 -5.18 -21.27 7.84
CA ASP A 22 -4.48 -22.12 8.80
C ASP A 22 -5.16 -23.49 8.93
N ILE A 23 -4.54 -24.39 9.69
CA ILE A 23 -5.06 -25.74 9.95
C ILE A 23 -6.42 -25.77 10.66
N HIS A 24 -6.85 -24.64 11.23
CA HIS A 24 -8.14 -24.47 11.92
C HIS A 24 -9.17 -23.71 11.05
N GLY A 25 -8.84 -23.41 9.79
CA GLY A 25 -9.71 -22.72 8.83
C GLY A 25 -9.72 -21.19 8.95
N ARG A 26 -8.90 -20.60 9.82
CA ARG A 26 -8.78 -19.13 9.97
C ARG A 26 -7.87 -18.56 8.88
N GLY A 27 -8.02 -17.28 8.57
CA GLY A 27 -7.09 -16.61 7.65
C GLY A 27 -5.66 -16.67 8.19
N VAL A 28 -4.68 -16.85 7.30
CA VAL A 28 -3.26 -16.75 7.67
C VAL A 28 -2.92 -15.31 8.06
N ASP A 29 -1.86 -15.14 8.86
CA ASP A 29 -1.37 -13.81 9.24
C ASP A 29 -1.03 -12.98 7.99
N THR A 30 -1.59 -11.77 7.92
CA THR A 30 -1.44 -10.84 6.81
C THR A 30 -0.34 -9.81 7.03
N VAL A 31 0.37 -9.90 8.17
CA VAL A 31 1.49 -9.01 8.51
C VAL A 31 2.71 -9.32 7.63
N LEU A 32 3.34 -8.27 7.12
CA LEU A 32 4.60 -8.37 6.39
C LEU A 32 5.75 -8.72 7.34
N GLY A 33 6.61 -9.64 6.92
CA GLY A 33 7.77 -10.08 7.67
C GLY A 33 9.04 -10.15 6.81
N PRO A 34 10.13 -10.72 7.35
CA PRO A 34 11.38 -10.88 6.61
C PRO A 34 11.28 -11.91 5.47
N GLU A 35 10.28 -12.79 5.50
CA GLU A 35 10.03 -13.81 4.47
C GLU A 35 9.15 -13.24 3.35
N MET A 36 9.56 -13.43 2.09
CA MET A 36 8.78 -13.03 0.92
C MET A 36 7.55 -13.94 0.76
N ARG A 37 6.36 -13.32 0.67
CA ARG A 37 5.08 -14.03 0.49
C ARG A 37 4.24 -13.53 -0.69
N SER A 38 4.70 -12.51 -1.40
CA SER A 38 4.00 -11.97 -2.58
C SER A 38 4.01 -12.96 -3.73
N THR A 39 2.91 -13.04 -4.48
CA THR A 39 2.76 -13.95 -5.64
C THR A 39 2.83 -13.23 -6.98
N GLY A 40 2.82 -11.90 -6.97
CA GLY A 40 2.89 -11.09 -8.18
C GLY A 40 3.28 -9.65 -7.89
N GLU A 41 3.36 -8.85 -8.96
CA GLU A 41 3.70 -7.44 -8.90
C GLU A 41 2.97 -6.65 -9.99
N VAL A 42 2.78 -5.36 -9.72
CA VAL A 42 2.22 -4.39 -10.66
C VAL A 42 3.11 -3.17 -10.74
N MET A 43 3.03 -2.43 -11.84
CA MET A 43 3.79 -1.20 -12.05
C MET A 43 2.86 -0.02 -12.33
N GLY A 44 2.97 1.03 -11.53
CA GLY A 44 2.37 2.34 -11.80
C GLY A 44 3.42 3.27 -12.41
N ILE A 45 3.09 3.93 -13.52
CA ILE A 45 3.99 4.83 -14.24
C ILE A 45 3.31 6.18 -14.43
N ASP A 46 3.97 7.26 -14.03
CA ASP A 46 3.50 8.63 -14.20
C ASP A 46 4.66 9.64 -14.12
N SER A 47 4.44 10.90 -14.53
CA SER A 47 5.43 11.96 -14.32
C SER A 47 5.51 12.43 -12.86
N VAL A 48 4.48 12.15 -12.06
CA VAL A 48 4.40 12.55 -10.63
C VAL A 48 4.33 11.32 -9.74
N PHE A 49 5.15 11.31 -8.67
CA PHE A 49 5.25 10.16 -7.75
C PHE A 49 3.90 9.76 -7.15
N GLY A 50 3.11 10.72 -6.66
CA GLY A 50 1.81 10.44 -6.04
C GLY A 50 0.85 9.72 -6.99
N THR A 51 0.80 10.14 -8.25
CA THR A 51 -0.02 9.50 -9.29
C THR A 51 0.53 8.13 -9.68
N ALA A 52 1.84 7.99 -9.83
CA ALA A 52 2.48 6.70 -10.11
C ALA A 52 2.19 5.68 -8.98
N TYR A 53 2.27 6.11 -7.72
CA TYR A 53 1.95 5.30 -6.55
C TYR A 53 0.46 4.95 -6.49
N ALA A 54 -0.43 5.92 -6.75
CA ALA A 54 -1.87 5.66 -6.80
C ALA A 54 -2.24 4.62 -7.89
N LYS A 55 -1.58 4.69 -9.07
CA LYS A 55 -1.74 3.70 -10.15
C LYS A 55 -1.28 2.31 -9.72
N SER A 56 -0.16 2.19 -9.00
CA SER A 56 0.32 0.87 -8.52
C SER A 56 -0.63 0.28 -7.47
N GLN A 57 -1.15 1.10 -6.54
CA GLN A 57 -2.16 0.64 -5.57
C GLN A 57 -3.45 0.19 -6.25
N ALA A 58 -3.94 0.97 -7.22
CA ALA A 58 -5.14 0.63 -7.99
C ALA A 58 -4.98 -0.69 -8.76
N GLY A 59 -3.79 -0.94 -9.31
CA GLY A 59 -3.47 -2.20 -9.99
C GLY A 59 -3.39 -3.42 -9.07
N ALA A 60 -2.92 -3.24 -7.82
CA ALA A 60 -2.75 -4.35 -6.87
C ALA A 60 -4.03 -4.69 -6.09
N TYR A 61 -4.76 -3.66 -5.63
CA TYR A 61 -5.84 -3.81 -4.63
C TYR A 61 -7.14 -3.10 -5.01
N GLY A 62 -7.17 -2.41 -6.16
CA GLY A 62 -8.28 -1.54 -6.55
C GLY A 62 -8.14 -0.11 -6.02
N PRO A 63 -8.99 0.82 -6.48
CA PRO A 63 -8.91 2.23 -6.09
C PRO A 63 -9.22 2.40 -4.60
N LEU A 64 -8.43 3.25 -3.93
CA LEU A 64 -8.70 3.64 -2.55
C LEU A 64 -9.94 4.54 -2.45
N PRO A 65 -10.72 4.44 -1.36
CA PRO A 65 -11.80 5.40 -1.08
C PRO A 65 -11.25 6.82 -0.95
N THR A 66 -11.94 7.80 -1.55
CA THR A 66 -11.58 9.22 -1.47
C THR A 66 -12.36 9.99 -0.40
N SER A 67 -13.31 9.34 0.28
CA SER A 67 -14.07 9.89 1.39
C SER A 67 -14.52 8.76 2.33
N GLY A 68 -14.92 9.10 3.55
CA GLY A 68 -15.45 8.15 4.53
C GLY A 68 -14.73 8.22 5.86
N ARG A 69 -14.48 7.07 6.48
CA ARG A 69 -13.87 6.97 7.82
C ARG A 69 -12.62 6.09 7.76
N ALA A 70 -11.49 6.64 8.21
CA ALA A 70 -10.25 5.89 8.40
C ALA A 70 -10.16 5.34 9.84
N PHE A 71 -9.71 4.10 9.99
CA PHE A 71 -9.34 3.52 11.28
C PHE A 71 -7.82 3.54 11.43
N ILE A 72 -7.31 4.13 12.51
CA ILE A 72 -5.87 4.29 12.75
C ILE A 72 -5.52 3.59 14.06
N SER A 73 -4.74 2.52 13.96
CA SER A 73 -4.12 1.82 15.09
C SER A 73 -2.66 1.56 14.76
N VAL A 74 -1.74 2.13 15.54
CA VAL A 74 -0.31 2.08 15.28
C VAL A 74 0.46 1.72 16.55
N ALA A 75 1.66 1.15 16.38
CA ALA A 75 2.54 0.88 17.51
C ALA A 75 2.94 2.19 18.21
N ASN A 76 3.26 2.11 19.51
CA ASN A 76 3.61 3.29 20.31
C ASN A 76 4.73 4.14 19.69
N ARG A 77 5.73 3.50 19.08
CA ARG A 77 6.86 4.18 18.42
C ARG A 77 6.43 5.02 17.20
N ASP A 78 5.33 4.67 16.54
CA ASP A 78 4.87 5.30 15.30
C ASP A 78 3.82 6.39 15.57
N LYS A 79 3.38 6.56 16.83
CA LYS A 79 2.37 7.57 17.20
C LYS A 79 2.77 8.99 16.79
N ARG A 80 4.05 9.34 16.92
CA ARG A 80 4.53 10.69 16.60
C ARG A 80 4.58 10.95 15.09
N SER A 81 4.96 9.95 14.28
CA SER A 81 5.00 10.09 12.83
C SER A 81 3.61 10.11 12.21
N MET A 82 2.60 9.54 12.89
CA MET A 82 1.23 9.46 12.39
C MET A 82 0.40 10.75 12.50
N ILE A 83 0.90 11.77 13.20
CA ILE A 83 0.17 13.03 13.41
C ILE A 83 -0.10 13.73 12.07
N PHE A 84 0.90 13.89 11.20
CA PHE A 84 0.71 14.58 9.92
C PHE A 84 -0.18 13.78 8.95
N PRO A 85 0.06 12.48 8.70
CA PRO A 85 -0.84 11.69 7.86
C PRO A 85 -2.30 11.70 8.33
N ALA A 86 -2.54 11.60 9.65
CA ALA A 86 -3.89 11.66 10.19
C ALA A 86 -4.58 13.02 9.99
N ARG A 87 -3.82 14.12 10.03
CA ARG A 87 -4.35 15.46 9.73
C ARG A 87 -4.71 15.62 8.25
N GLU A 88 -3.87 15.11 7.34
CA GLU A 88 -4.15 15.14 5.91
C GLU A 88 -5.44 14.38 5.56
N LEU A 89 -5.68 13.24 6.23
CA LEU A 89 -6.94 12.48 6.06
C LEU A 89 -8.20 13.22 6.55
N VAL A 90 -8.05 14.28 7.36
CA VAL A 90 -9.18 15.13 7.81
C VAL A 90 -9.33 16.36 6.90
N ALA A 91 -8.22 16.83 6.32
CA ALA A 91 -8.22 18.01 5.45
C ALA A 91 -8.76 17.71 4.04
N HIS A 92 -8.71 16.45 3.62
CA HIS A 92 -9.27 15.92 2.36
C HIS A 92 -10.66 15.32 2.55
#